data_AF-A0A842RE45-F1
#
_entry.id   AF-A0A842RE45-F1
#
_cell.length_a   1.000
_cell.length_b   1.000
_cell.length_c   1.000
_cell.angle_alpha   90.00
_cell.angle_beta   90.00
_cell.angle_gamma   90.00
#
_symmetry.space_group_name_H-M   'P 1'
#
loop_
_entity.id
_entity.type
_entity.pdbx_description
1 polymer ?
#
loop_
_entity_poly.entity_id
_entity_poly.type
_entity_poly.pdbx_seq_one_letter_code
_entity_poly.pdbx_strand_id
1 'polypeptide(L)'
;MSQKKKKTSKKKAAKSEVVKAKIISYRRDHRLQTTNQAIAQVLGDYNHTALIGKQFSLEMPEKSVIRKGIVTAIHGQPRNKKIRIRFASGGMTAHAINKVIEIHI
;
A
#
# COMPACT_ATOMS: atom_id res chain seq x y z
N MET A 1 -38.99 2.65 36.62
CA MET A 1 -37.98 1.66 36.18
C MET A 1 -37.69 1.91 34.70
N SER A 2 -36.53 2.46 34.35
CA SER A 2 -36.23 2.92 32.98
C SER A 2 -35.50 1.83 32.19
N GLN A 3 -36.14 1.36 31.11
CA GLN A 3 -35.57 0.35 30.20
C GLN A 3 -34.42 0.96 29.37
N LYS A 4 -33.21 0.44 29.58
CA LYS A 4 -32.02 0.74 28.78
C LYS A 4 -32.24 0.35 27.31
N LYS A 5 -32.30 1.33 26.41
CA LYS A 5 -32.26 1.10 24.95
C LYS A 5 -30.92 0.48 24.56
N LYS A 6 -30.94 -0.78 24.09
CA LYS A 6 -29.81 -1.44 23.42
C LYS A 6 -29.50 -0.68 22.12
N LYS A 7 -28.36 0.00 22.06
CA LYS A 7 -27.82 0.56 20.81
C LYS A 7 -27.41 -0.60 19.91
N THR A 8 -28.25 -0.91 18.93
CA THR A 8 -27.90 -1.79 17.82
C THR A 8 -26.82 -1.08 16.99
N SER A 9 -25.56 -1.45 17.21
CA SER A 9 -24.46 -1.03 16.37
C SER A 9 -24.69 -1.61 14.97
N LYS A 10 -25.15 -0.78 14.04
CA LYS A 10 -25.18 -1.12 12.61
C LYS A 10 -23.75 -1.47 12.19
N LYS A 11 -23.47 -2.75 11.93
CA LYS A 11 -22.30 -3.17 11.15
C LYS A 11 -22.43 -2.49 9.79
N LYS A 12 -21.73 -1.36 9.58
CA LYS A 12 -21.54 -0.82 8.24
C LYS A 12 -20.83 -1.90 7.44
N ALA A 13 -21.46 -2.33 6.34
CA ALA A 13 -20.81 -3.17 5.35
C ALA A 13 -19.46 -2.53 5.01
N ALA A 14 -18.37 -3.27 5.23
CA ALA A 14 -17.03 -2.81 4.88
C ALA A 14 -16.98 -2.65 3.37
N LYS A 15 -17.19 -1.43 2.87
CA LYS A 15 -16.69 -1.07 1.54
C LYS A 15 -15.19 -1.30 1.62
N SER A 16 -14.66 -2.19 0.79
CA SER A 16 -13.21 -2.32 0.61
C SER A 16 -12.70 -0.94 0.23
N GLU A 17 -12.12 -0.23 1.19
CA GLU A 17 -11.49 1.05 0.92
C GLU A 17 -10.15 0.73 0.27
N VAL A 18 -9.87 1.40 -0.84
CA VAL A 18 -8.62 1.21 -1.58
C VAL A 18 -7.83 2.51 -1.49
N VAL A 19 -6.60 2.41 -1.00
CA VAL A 19 -5.67 3.53 -0.93
C VAL A 19 -4.71 3.43 -2.10
N LYS A 20 -4.61 4.50 -2.90
CA LYS A 20 -3.72 4.54 -4.05
C LYS A 20 -2.32 5.02 -3.62
N ALA A 21 -1.28 4.41 -4.17
CA ALA A 21 0.09 4.88 -3.97
C ALA A 21 0.89 4.80 -5.27
N LYS A 22 1.75 5.78 -5.56
CA LYS A 22 2.61 5.78 -6.75
C LYS A 22 3.98 5.23 -6.41
N ILE A 23 4.46 4.23 -7.17
CA ILE A 23 5.83 3.74 -7.03
C ILE A 23 6.81 4.79 -7.55
N ILE A 24 7.77 5.19 -6.72
CA ILE A 24 8.74 6.23 -7.05
C ILE A 24 10.06 5.60 -7.50
N SER A 25 10.55 4.61 -6.76
CA SER A 25 11.86 4.03 -6.99
C SER A 25 11.99 2.66 -6.34
N TYR A 26 13.03 1.93 -6.74
CA TYR A 26 13.53 0.82 -5.93
C TYR A 26 14.01 1.34 -4.58
N ARG A 27 14.01 0.46 -3.57
CA ARG A 27 14.82 0.68 -2.39
C ARG A 27 16.28 0.42 -2.77
N ARG A 28 17.12 1.42 -2.53
CA ARG A 28 18.56 1.37 -2.79
C ARG A 28 19.32 1.87 -1.57
N ASP A 29 20.50 1.30 -1.35
CA ASP A 29 21.55 1.83 -0.50
C ASP A 29 22.66 2.44 -1.38
N HIS A 30 23.69 3.06 -0.78
CA HIS A 30 24.80 3.72 -1.48
C HIS A 30 25.51 2.83 -2.52
N ARG A 31 25.41 1.49 -2.40
CA ARG A 31 26.07 0.53 -3.29
C ARG A 31 25.16 -0.51 -3.94
N LEU A 32 23.97 -0.75 -3.39
CA LEU A 32 23.13 -1.90 -3.79
C LEU A 32 21.65 -1.52 -3.91
N GLN A 33 21.05 -1.92 -5.02
CA GLN A 33 19.61 -1.82 -5.26
C GLN A 33 18.93 -3.14 -4.88
N THR A 34 17.95 -3.10 -3.98
CA THR A 34 17.13 -4.28 -3.69
C THR A 34 15.97 -4.35 -4.67
N THR A 35 15.92 -5.39 -5.50
CA THR A 35 14.88 -5.56 -6.53
C THR A 35 13.53 -5.98 -5.95
N ASN A 36 13.51 -6.61 -4.77
CA ASN A 36 12.28 -7.09 -4.14
C ASN A 36 11.56 -6.03 -3.29
N GLN A 37 12.16 -4.85 -3.12
CA GLN A 37 11.58 -3.77 -2.33
C GLN A 37 11.57 -2.46 -3.10
N ALA A 38 10.51 -1.69 -2.90
CA ALA A 38 10.32 -0.39 -3.53
C ALA A 38 9.83 0.66 -2.54
N ILE A 39 9.97 1.91 -2.94
CA ILE A 39 9.44 3.07 -2.25
C ILE A 39 8.26 3.58 -3.06
N ALA A 40 7.09 3.66 -2.40
CA ALA A 40 5.89 4.23 -2.98
C ALA A 40 5.44 5.46 -2.18
N GLN A 41 4.81 6.43 -2.84
CA GLN A 41 4.20 7.59 -2.22
C GLN A 41 2.69 7.38 -2.14
N VAL A 42 2.11 7.47 -0.95
CA VAL A 42 0.67 7.42 -0.78
C VAL A 42 0.04 8.67 -1.40
N LEU A 43 -0.98 8.45 -2.24
CA LEU A 43 -1.75 9.52 -2.87
C LEU A 43 -2.95 9.85 -1.97
N GLY A 44 -3.17 11.13 -1.72
CA GLY A 44 -4.27 11.63 -0.87
C GLY A 44 -3.92 11.73 0.62
N ASP A 45 -4.94 11.98 1.43
CA ASP A 45 -4.84 12.30 2.87
C ASP A 45 -5.13 11.10 3.76
N TYR A 46 -4.54 9.95 3.42
CA TYR A 46 -4.65 8.75 4.24
C TYR A 46 -3.51 8.65 5.25
N ASN A 47 -3.81 8.11 6.44
CA ASN A 47 -2.80 7.78 7.44
C ASN A 47 -1.94 6.58 6.99
N HIS A 48 -0.83 6.88 6.31
CA HIS A 48 0.10 5.90 5.76
C HIS A 48 0.71 4.93 6.80
N THR A 49 0.66 5.23 8.10
CA THR A 49 1.09 4.28 9.15
C THR A 49 0.13 3.10 9.29
N ALA A 50 -1.17 3.30 9.07
CA ALA A 50 -2.19 2.25 9.09
C ALA A 50 -2.09 1.29 7.89
N LEU A 51 -1.28 1.63 6.89
CA LEU A 51 -1.05 0.78 5.72
C LEU A 51 -0.02 -0.31 5.98
N ILE A 52 0.77 -0.24 7.05
CA ILE A 52 1.79 -1.25 7.35
C ILE A 52 1.11 -2.62 7.55
N GLY A 53 1.62 -3.66 6.86
CA GLY A 53 1.06 -5.00 6.86
C GLY A 53 -0.08 -5.22 5.84
N LYS A 54 -0.60 -4.15 5.23
CA LYS A 54 -1.67 -4.25 4.23
C LYS A 54 -1.15 -4.77 2.90
N GLN A 55 -2.01 -5.49 2.19
CA GLN A 55 -1.70 -6.04 0.88
C GLN A 55 -1.91 -4.98 -0.20
N PHE A 56 -1.07 -5.02 -1.22
CA PHE A 56 -1.26 -4.20 -2.41
C PHE A 56 -1.28 -5.04 -3.68
N SER A 57 -1.96 -4.52 -4.70
CA SER A 57 -1.92 -5.01 -6.07
C SER A 57 -1.38 -3.96 -7.01
N LEU A 58 -0.56 -4.40 -7.96
CA LEU A 58 -0.08 -3.63 -9.09
C LEU A 58 -0.58 -4.32 -10.36
N GLU A 59 -1.43 -3.63 -11.12
CA GLU A 59 -1.85 -4.09 -12.43
C GLU A 59 -0.83 -3.66 -13.49
N MET A 60 -0.31 -4.63 -14.24
CA MET A 60 0.59 -4.38 -15.36
C MET A 60 -0.18 -4.53 -16.67
N PRO A 61 -0.63 -3.43 -17.30
CA PRO A 61 -1.54 -3.49 -18.45
C PRO A 61 -0.93 -4.21 -19.65
N GLU A 62 0.39 -4.13 -19.84
CA GLU A 62 1.09 -4.76 -20.96
C GLU A 62 1.12 -6.28 -20.91
N LYS A 63 0.94 -6.87 -19.72
CA LYS A 63 1.06 -8.33 -19.52
C LYS A 63 -0.20 -8.97 -18.94
N SER A 64 -1.22 -8.17 -18.62
CA SER A 64 -2.40 -8.60 -17.86
C SER A 64 -2.03 -9.34 -16.55
N VAL A 65 -0.86 -9.04 -15.98
CA VAL A 65 -0.36 -9.67 -14.76
C VAL A 65 -0.64 -8.75 -13.58
N ILE A 66 -1.28 -9.30 -12.55
CA ILE A 66 -1.41 -8.62 -11.26
C ILE A 66 -0.25 -9.07 -10.36
N ARG A 67 0.63 -8.13 -10.03
CA ARG A 67 1.68 -8.34 -9.03
C ARG A 67 1.13 -7.97 -7.66
N LYS A 68 1.38 -8.82 -6.66
CA LYS A 68 0.93 -8.60 -5.29
C LYS A 68 2.11 -8.43 -4.35
N GLY A 69 1.86 -7.77 -3.22
CA GLY A 69 2.85 -7.63 -2.17
C GLY A 69 2.26 -7.05 -0.90
N ILE A 70 3.16 -6.65 0.00
CA ILE A 70 2.80 -6.07 1.30
C ILE A 70 3.51 -4.74 1.54
N VAL A 71 2.85 -3.85 2.26
CA VAL A 71 3.50 -2.67 2.83
C VAL A 71 4.25 -3.10 4.08
N THR A 72 5.54 -2.78 4.14
CA THR A 72 6.44 -3.28 5.20
C THR A 72 6.76 -2.25 6.27
N ALA A 73 6.90 -0.97 5.89
CA ALA A 73 7.27 0.10 6.81
C ALA A 73 7.08 1.48 6.19
N ILE A 74 7.21 2.54 6.99
CA ILE A 74 7.38 3.92 6.48
C ILE A 74 8.81 4.12 5.97
N HIS A 75 8.97 4.99 4.97
CA HIS A 75 10.25 5.40 4.43
C HIS A 75 10.52 6.89 4.69
N GLY A 76 11.59 7.19 5.43
CA GLY A 76 11.94 8.56 5.79
C GLY A 76 10.92 9.18 6.76
N GLN A 77 10.69 10.48 6.62
CA GLN A 77 9.78 11.22 7.51
C GLN A 77 8.30 10.96 7.16
N PRO A 78 7.41 10.85 8.16
CA PRO A 78 5.97 10.64 7.93
C PRO A 78 5.30 11.71 7.05
N ARG A 79 5.75 12.96 7.13
CA ARG A 79 5.21 14.07 6.34
C ARG A 79 5.33 13.84 4.83
N ASN A 80 6.30 13.04 4.39
CA ASN A 80 6.53 12.75 2.98
C ASN A 80 5.58 11.68 2.41
N LYS A 81 4.77 11.04 3.26
CA LYS A 81 3.81 9.98 2.89
C LYS A 81 4.45 8.84 2.07
N LYS A 82 5.73 8.54 2.32
CA LYS A 82 6.48 7.49 1.63
C LYS A 82 6.44 6.19 2.43
N ILE A 83 6.17 5.08 1.74
CA ILE A 83 6.08 3.74 2.30
C ILE A 83 7.05 2.80 1.59
N ARG A 84 7.58 1.82 2.33
CA ARG A 84 8.33 0.68 1.80
C ARG A 84 7.38 -0.46 1.51
N ILE A 85 7.40 -0.93 0.27
CA ILE A 85 6.62 -2.08 -0.17
C ILE A 85 7.56 -3.24 -0.55
N ARG A 86 7.10 -4.47 -0.33
CA ARG A 86 7.80 -5.70 -0.74
C ARG A 86 6.88 -6.52 -1.63
N PHE A 87 7.38 -6.93 -2.78
CA PHE A 87 6.67 -7.81 -3.70
C PHE A 87 6.72 -9.25 -3.19
N ALA A 88 5.61 -9.98 -3.30
CA ALA A 88 5.51 -11.36 -2.80
C ALA A 88 6.32 -12.34 -3.67
N SER A 89 6.37 -12.13 -4.99
CA SER A 89 7.12 -12.98 -5.92
C SER A 89 7.59 -12.21 -7.16
N GLY A 90 8.76 -12.57 -7.68
CA GLY A 90 9.35 -12.03 -8.92
C GLY A 90 9.92 -10.61 -8.82
N GLY A 91 9.92 -10.00 -7.64
CA GLY A 91 10.45 -8.66 -7.40
C GLY A 91 9.70 -7.55 -8.14
N MET A 92 10.24 -6.34 -8.04
CA MET A 92 9.78 -5.19 -8.81
C MET A 92 10.45 -5.17 -10.18
N THR A 93 9.66 -4.98 -11.24
CA THR A 93 10.16 -4.69 -12.58
C THR A 93 10.39 -3.19 -12.77
N ALA A 94 11.34 -2.77 -13.62
CA ALA A 94 11.61 -1.34 -13.85
C ALA A 94 10.37 -0.59 -14.38
N HIS A 95 9.53 -1.26 -15.17
CA HIS A 95 8.25 -0.75 -15.68
C HIS A 95 7.22 -0.41 -14.59
N ALA A 96 7.42 -0.89 -13.36
CA ALA A 96 6.55 -0.55 -12.24
C ALA A 96 6.82 0.85 -11.69
N ILE A 97 7.98 1.46 -12.00
CA ILE A 97 8.29 2.83 -11.61
C ILE A 97 7.25 3.77 -12.23
N ASN A 98 6.77 4.74 -11.45
CA ASN A 98 5.68 5.66 -11.77
C ASN A 98 4.28 5.05 -11.90
N LYS A 99 4.12 3.73 -11.77
CA LYS A 99 2.78 3.10 -11.75
C LYS A 99 2.11 3.28 -10.39
N VAL A 100 0.79 3.24 -10.41
CA VAL A 100 -0.06 3.33 -9.22
C VAL A 100 -0.39 1.92 -8.75
N ILE A 101 -0.21 1.68 -7.46
CA ILE A 101 -0.66 0.48 -6.76
C ILE A 101 -1.92 0.80 -5.96
N GLU A 102 -2.70 -0.26 -5.76
CA GLU A 102 -3.91 -0.25 -4.95
C GLU A 102 -3.64 -1.04 -3.67
N ILE A 103 -3.76 -0.37 -2.53
CA ILE A 103 -3.56 -0.95 -1.20
C ILE A 103 -4.94 -1.22 -0.60
N HIS A 104 -5.19 -2.47 -0.24
CA HIS A 104 -6.47 -2.96 0.26
C HIS A 104 -6.47 -2.89 1.80
N ILE A 105 -7.43 -2.16 2.38
CA ILE A 105 -7.53 -1.97 3.85
C ILE A 105 -8.65 -2.77 4.51
#